data_AF-A0AAU8DK14-F1
#
_entry.id   AF-A0AAU8DK14-F1
#
_cell.length_a   1.000
_cell.length_b   1.000
_cell.length_c   1.000
_cell.angle_alpha   90.00
_cell.angle_beta   90.00
_cell.angle_gamma   90.00
#
_symmetry.space_group_name_H-M   'P 1'
#
loop_
_entity.id
_entity.type
_entity.pdbx_description
1 polymer ?
#
loop_
_entity_poly.entity_id
_entity_poly.type
_entity_poly.pdbx_seq_one_letter_code
_entity_poly.pdbx_strand_id
1 'polypeptide(L)'
;MDQTSQPAAPSSPTQAHPSAADPVAGRGRRTPLSLLQPIPADRRPRRFAQLIVGLVLYGSTMALMVRSVLGLDPWDVFHFGIALHVPLSLGTVIVIASVLVLLLWIPLRQRPGIGTIANALIIGVTTDAVLSLVPPTSSLWLRIPYLVIGIVGNALAGALYIGAGLGPGPRDGLMTGIVARGIGSIRLVRTSIEVTVLVIGWVLGGTVGLGTVLYAVGIGPLLHVLLPVFRLRAPGEAPAVPAPPAPRPRRRRRNRSS
;
A
#
# COMPACT_ATOMS: atom_id res chain seq x y z
N MET A 1 -74.99 -42.00 -21.66
CA MET A 1 -74.61 -41.22 -20.48
C MET A 1 -74.81 -42.14 -19.29
N ASP A 2 -73.81 -42.61 -18.57
CA ASP A 2 -72.39 -42.31 -18.58
C ASP A 2 -71.66 -43.48 -17.89
N GLN A 3 -70.47 -43.79 -18.40
CA GLN A 3 -69.22 -44.21 -17.74
C GLN A 3 -69.27 -44.70 -16.26
N THR A 4 -68.51 -45.67 -15.75
CA THR A 4 -67.34 -46.44 -16.21
C THR A 4 -67.00 -47.39 -15.07
N SER A 5 -66.56 -48.59 -15.42
CA SER A 5 -65.90 -49.58 -14.58
C SER A 5 -64.55 -49.07 -14.04
N GLN A 6 -64.22 -49.35 -12.78
CA GLN A 6 -62.83 -49.47 -12.34
C GLN A 6 -62.71 -50.34 -11.07
N PRO A 7 -61.96 -51.46 -11.11
CA PRO A 7 -61.63 -52.26 -9.93
C PRO A 7 -60.18 -52.04 -9.46
N ALA A 8 -59.99 -52.34 -8.16
CA ALA A 8 -58.80 -52.86 -7.48
C ALA A 8 -57.44 -52.12 -7.60
N ALA A 9 -56.98 -51.66 -6.44
CA ALA A 9 -55.59 -51.24 -6.20
C ALA A 9 -54.61 -52.43 -6.22
N PRO A 10 -53.35 -52.19 -6.62
CA PRO A 10 -52.24 -52.92 -6.04
C PRO A 10 -51.10 -52.03 -5.52
N SER A 11 -50.72 -52.32 -4.27
CA SER A 11 -49.37 -52.36 -3.67
C SER A 11 -48.25 -51.47 -4.23
N SER A 12 -47.73 -50.62 -3.33
CA SER A 12 -46.50 -49.84 -3.43
C SER A 12 -45.26 -50.69 -3.76
N PRO A 13 -44.41 -50.25 -4.70
CA PRO A 13 -43.04 -50.76 -4.82
C PRO A 13 -42.07 -49.89 -4.01
N THR A 14 -41.47 -50.51 -3.00
CA THR A 14 -40.05 -50.44 -2.61
C THR A 14 -39.25 -49.22 -3.10
N GLN A 15 -38.96 -48.29 -2.19
CA GLN A 15 -37.93 -47.27 -2.40
C GLN A 15 -36.55 -47.95 -2.49
N ALA A 16 -36.00 -48.02 -3.70
CA ALA A 16 -34.61 -48.38 -3.92
C ALA A 16 -33.72 -47.20 -3.56
N HIS A 17 -32.85 -47.37 -2.56
CA HIS A 17 -31.70 -46.51 -2.32
C HIS A 17 -30.70 -46.65 -3.48
N PRO A 18 -30.30 -45.56 -4.16
CA PRO A 18 -29.11 -45.59 -5.00
C PRO A 18 -27.88 -45.27 -4.14
N SER A 19 -27.03 -46.28 -3.95
CA SER A 19 -25.64 -46.15 -3.50
C SER A 19 -24.72 -46.32 -4.71
N ALA A 20 -24.02 -45.26 -5.10
CA ALA A 20 -22.76 -45.24 -5.87
C ALA A 20 -22.20 -43.81 -5.77
N ALA A 21 -21.09 -43.57 -5.06
CA ALA A 21 -19.73 -43.44 -5.62
C ALA A 21 -19.72 -42.48 -6.84
N ASP A 22 -19.03 -41.33 -6.86
CA ASP A 22 -17.61 -41.16 -6.54
C ASP A 22 -17.22 -39.66 -6.41
N PRO A 23 -16.00 -39.34 -5.94
CA PRO A 23 -15.65 -38.08 -5.30
C PRO A 23 -15.46 -36.95 -6.32
N VAL A 24 -15.97 -35.76 -5.99
CA VAL A 24 -15.46 -34.52 -6.58
C VAL A 24 -14.06 -34.31 -6.02
N ALA A 25 -13.09 -34.98 -6.64
CA ALA A 25 -11.70 -34.64 -6.59
C ALA A 25 -11.60 -33.15 -6.95
N GLY A 26 -11.42 -32.32 -5.92
CA GLY A 26 -11.07 -30.93 -6.06
C GLY A 26 -9.81 -30.88 -6.90
N ARG A 27 -9.97 -30.63 -8.20
CA ARG A 27 -8.87 -30.25 -9.07
C ARG A 27 -8.27 -29.04 -8.42
N GLY A 28 -7.14 -29.24 -7.74
CA GLY A 28 -6.25 -28.18 -7.36
C GLY A 28 -5.94 -27.42 -8.63
N ARG A 29 -6.64 -26.30 -8.84
CA ARG A 29 -6.21 -25.24 -9.73
C ARG A 29 -4.88 -24.82 -9.16
N ARG A 30 -3.81 -25.47 -9.62
CA ARG A 30 -2.44 -24.98 -9.51
C ARG A 30 -2.49 -23.63 -10.20
N THR A 31 -2.72 -22.58 -9.43
CA THR A 31 -2.57 -21.22 -9.90
C THR A 31 -1.15 -21.19 -10.45
N PRO A 32 -0.93 -20.84 -11.73
CA PRO A 32 0.43 -20.79 -12.27
C PRO A 32 1.27 -19.95 -11.30
N LEU A 33 2.52 -20.37 -11.06
CA LEU A 33 3.50 -19.71 -10.20
C LEU A 33 3.78 -18.31 -10.75
N SER A 34 2.85 -17.38 -10.53
CA SER A 34 2.97 -16.01 -10.96
C SER A 34 3.76 -15.26 -9.90
N LEU A 35 4.93 -14.76 -10.30
CA LEU A 35 5.82 -13.95 -9.48
C LEU A 35 5.22 -12.58 -9.16
N LEU A 36 4.25 -12.12 -9.97
CA LEU A 36 3.59 -10.84 -9.82
C LEU A 36 2.12 -10.97 -9.42
N GLN A 37 1.59 -9.90 -8.80
CA GLN A 37 0.16 -9.79 -8.57
C GLN A 37 -0.59 -9.57 -9.90
N PRO A 38 -1.75 -10.24 -10.11
CA PRO A 38 -2.55 -10.05 -11.30
C PRO A 38 -3.12 -8.62 -11.36
N ILE A 39 -3.10 -8.03 -12.56
CA ILE A 39 -3.62 -6.69 -12.81
C ILE A 39 -5.15 -6.73 -12.84
N PRO A 40 -5.86 -5.85 -12.08
CA PRO A 40 -7.30 -5.73 -12.16
C PRO A 40 -7.79 -5.53 -13.62
N ALA A 41 -8.89 -6.20 -13.99
CA ALA A 41 -9.40 -6.12 -15.36
C ALA A 41 -10.07 -4.77 -15.68
N ASP A 42 -10.44 -3.99 -14.67
CA ASP A 42 -11.17 -2.74 -14.81
C ASP A 42 -10.25 -1.53 -14.95
N ARG A 43 -10.62 -0.61 -15.85
CA ARG A 43 -10.03 0.73 -15.97
C ARG A 43 -8.49 0.72 -16.07
N ARG A 44 -7.91 -0.31 -16.67
CA ARG A 44 -6.46 -0.50 -16.85
C ARG A 44 -5.73 0.78 -17.30
N PRO A 45 -6.12 1.48 -18.40
CA PRO A 45 -5.40 2.67 -18.84
C PRO A 45 -5.42 3.78 -17.78
N ARG A 46 -6.54 3.96 -17.09
CA ARG A 46 -6.64 4.94 -15.99
C ARG A 46 -5.77 4.56 -14.80
N ARG A 47 -5.75 3.28 -14.40
CA ARG A 47 -4.89 2.80 -13.30
C ARG A 47 -3.41 3.02 -13.61
N PHE A 48 -2.98 2.68 -14.83
CA PHE A 48 -1.60 2.92 -15.26
C PHE A 48 -1.27 4.41 -15.35
N ALA A 49 -2.12 5.23 -15.97
CA ALA A 49 -1.89 6.67 -16.04
C ALA A 49 -1.79 7.29 -14.63
N GLN A 50 -2.70 6.92 -13.72
CA GLN A 50 -2.70 7.41 -12.35
C GLN A 50 -1.45 6.96 -11.58
N LEU A 51 -1.00 5.72 -11.78
CA LEU A 51 0.25 5.22 -11.22
C LEU A 51 1.44 6.06 -11.71
N ILE A 52 1.61 6.20 -13.03
CA ILE A 52 2.76 6.90 -13.61
C ILE A 52 2.79 8.37 -13.18
N VAL A 53 1.66 9.07 -13.24
CA VAL A 53 1.55 10.46 -12.76
C VAL A 53 1.90 10.56 -11.27
N GLY A 54 1.39 9.63 -10.45
CA GLY A 54 1.71 9.58 -9.03
C GLY A 54 3.20 9.38 -8.77
N LEU A 55 3.85 8.45 -9.48
CA LEU A 55 5.28 8.15 -9.29
C LEU A 55 6.21 9.26 -9.76
N VAL A 56 5.92 9.89 -10.91
CA VAL A 56 6.66 11.06 -11.39
C VAL A 56 6.49 12.22 -10.41
N LEU A 57 5.27 12.49 -9.94
CA LEU A 57 5.05 13.52 -8.92
C LEU A 57 5.79 13.21 -7.61
N TYR A 58 5.86 11.93 -7.21
CA TYR A 58 6.60 11.53 -6.02
C TYR A 58 8.09 11.86 -6.14
N GLY A 59 8.75 11.44 -7.23
CA GLY A 59 10.17 11.74 -7.46
C GLY A 59 10.44 13.24 -7.56
N SER A 60 9.56 14.00 -8.23
CA SER A 60 9.67 15.45 -8.32
C SER A 60 9.58 16.14 -6.96
N THR A 61 8.62 15.73 -6.12
CA THR A 61 8.41 16.32 -4.80
C THR A 61 9.54 15.95 -3.84
N MET A 62 10.05 14.72 -3.92
CA MET A 62 11.28 14.29 -3.22
C MET A 62 12.47 15.18 -3.60
N ALA A 63 12.72 15.42 -4.89
CA ALA A 63 13.80 16.30 -5.33
C ALA A 63 13.65 17.73 -4.78
N LEU A 64 12.44 18.28 -4.72
CA LEU A 64 12.18 19.59 -4.10
C LEU A 64 12.47 19.58 -2.59
N MET A 65 12.06 18.54 -1.86
CA MET A 65 12.41 18.41 -0.44
C MET A 65 13.93 18.37 -0.24
N VAL A 66 14.67 17.64 -1.07
CA VAL A 66 16.14 17.62 -1.08
C VAL A 66 16.72 19.01 -1.32
N ARG A 67 16.18 19.77 -2.29
CA ARG A 67 16.60 21.15 -2.57
C ARG A 67 16.24 22.14 -1.48
N SER A 68 15.23 21.84 -0.66
CA SER A 68 14.89 22.68 0.49
C SER A 68 15.98 22.69 1.55
N VAL A 69 16.69 21.57 1.73
CA VAL A 69 17.64 21.29 2.83
C VAL A 69 17.11 21.60 4.24
N LEU A 70 15.79 21.74 4.41
CA LEU A 70 15.14 22.04 5.69
C LEU A 70 14.75 20.78 6.48
N GLY A 71 15.03 19.61 5.93
CA GLY A 71 14.67 18.30 6.48
C GLY A 71 13.95 17.44 5.45
N LEU A 72 14.15 16.12 5.54
CA LEU A 72 13.56 15.12 4.66
C LEU A 72 12.67 14.15 5.43
N ASP A 73 11.85 13.36 4.73
CA ASP A 73 11.16 12.24 5.37
C ASP A 73 12.13 11.11 5.73
N PRO A 74 11.77 10.19 6.65
CA PRO A 74 12.67 9.16 7.16
C PRO A 74 13.46 8.37 6.11
N TRP A 75 12.82 8.00 5.00
CA TRP A 75 13.48 7.22 3.96
C TRP A 75 14.39 8.08 3.10
N ASP A 76 13.99 9.31 2.83
CA ASP A 76 14.80 10.27 2.10
C ASP A 76 16.04 10.70 2.91
N VAL A 77 15.93 10.80 4.25
CA VAL A 77 17.09 10.97 5.14
C VAL A 77 18.05 9.78 4.98
N PHE A 78 17.54 8.55 4.93
CA PHE A 78 18.34 7.35 4.72
C PHE A 78 19.02 7.30 3.35
N HIS A 79 18.26 7.50 2.27
CA HIS A 79 18.79 7.50 0.91
C HIS A 79 19.83 8.60 0.72
N PHE A 80 19.54 9.82 1.20
CA PHE A 80 20.48 10.93 1.12
C PHE A 80 21.73 10.66 1.95
N GLY A 81 21.58 10.13 3.17
CA GLY A 81 22.69 9.72 4.02
C GLY A 81 23.62 8.74 3.31
N ILE A 82 23.09 7.68 2.69
CA ILE A 82 23.90 6.73 1.91
C ILE A 82 24.60 7.42 0.74
N ALA A 83 23.88 8.27 -0.02
CA ALA A 83 24.40 8.93 -1.21
C ALA A 83 25.60 9.85 -0.91
N LEU A 84 25.80 10.28 0.33
CA LEU A 84 26.99 11.04 0.74
C LEU A 84 28.27 10.18 0.83
N HIS A 85 28.14 8.86 0.94
CA HIS A 85 29.27 7.94 1.17
C HIS A 85 29.59 7.03 -0.03
N VAL A 86 28.85 7.14 -1.12
CA VAL A 86 29.04 6.33 -2.33
C VAL A 86 29.06 7.20 -3.58
N PRO A 87 29.81 6.84 -4.64
CA PRO A 87 29.87 7.59 -5.88
C PRO A 87 28.64 7.30 -6.78
N LEU A 88 27.43 7.34 -6.21
CA LEU A 88 26.17 7.07 -6.90
C LEU A 88 25.23 8.27 -6.76
N SER A 89 24.38 8.49 -7.76
CA SER A 89 23.32 9.49 -7.66
C SER A 89 22.27 9.10 -6.61
N LEU A 90 21.55 10.09 -6.09
CA LEU A 90 20.48 9.84 -5.12
C LEU A 90 19.40 8.92 -5.71
N GLY A 91 19.00 9.16 -6.96
CA GLY A 91 18.07 8.30 -7.69
C GLY A 91 18.52 6.84 -7.76
N THR A 92 19.80 6.61 -8.03
CA THR A 92 20.38 5.26 -8.06
C THR A 92 20.34 4.60 -6.68
N VAL A 93 20.64 5.35 -5.61
CA VAL A 93 20.56 4.84 -4.23
C VAL A 93 19.11 4.45 -3.88
N ILE A 94 18.11 5.24 -4.27
CA ILE A 94 16.69 4.91 -4.06
C ILE A 94 16.31 3.60 -4.77
N VAL A 95 16.76 3.42 -6.01
CA VAL A 95 16.49 2.20 -6.79
C VAL A 95 17.12 0.98 -6.10
N ILE A 96 18.40 1.09 -5.70
CA ILE A 96 19.11 -0.01 -5.02
C ILE A 96 18.44 -0.34 -3.69
N ALA A 97 18.15 0.65 -2.85
CA ALA A 97 17.46 0.46 -1.58
C ALA A 97 16.09 -0.20 -1.78
N SER A 98 15.34 0.23 -2.80
CA SER A 98 14.07 -0.40 -3.19
C SER A 98 14.24 -1.87 -3.56
N VAL A 99 15.24 -2.22 -4.37
CA VAL A 99 15.55 -3.62 -4.71
C VAL A 99 15.90 -4.42 -3.46
N LEU A 100 16.73 -3.89 -2.57
CA LEU A 100 17.07 -4.56 -1.30
C LEU A 100 15.83 -4.82 -0.44
N VAL A 101 14.93 -3.83 -0.34
CA VAL A 101 13.66 -4.00 0.37
C VAL A 101 12.79 -5.08 -0.29
N LEU A 102 12.76 -5.16 -1.63
CA LEU A 102 12.05 -6.23 -2.33
C LEU A 102 12.68 -7.61 -2.11
N LEU A 103 13.99 -7.70 -1.92
CA LEU A 103 14.63 -8.97 -1.53
C LEU A 103 14.18 -9.40 -0.12
N LEU A 104 13.94 -8.46 0.80
CA LEU A 104 13.37 -8.76 2.12
C LEU A 104 11.93 -9.30 2.03
N TRP A 105 11.25 -9.16 0.89
CA TRP A 105 9.92 -9.76 0.70
C TRP A 105 9.97 -11.27 0.44
N ILE A 106 11.11 -11.81 -0.01
CA ILE A 106 11.30 -13.25 -0.25
C ILE A 106 10.97 -14.06 1.02
N PRO A 107 11.57 -13.79 2.20
CA PRO A 107 11.20 -14.49 3.42
C PRO A 107 9.77 -14.17 3.87
N LEU A 108 9.21 -13.01 3.49
CA LEU A 108 7.82 -12.61 3.77
C LEU A 108 6.80 -13.29 2.84
N ARG A 109 7.23 -13.96 1.77
CA ARG A 109 6.38 -14.62 0.76
C ARG A 109 5.36 -13.65 0.14
N GLN A 110 5.72 -12.38 0.03
CA GLN A 110 4.90 -11.38 -0.66
C GLN A 110 5.23 -11.34 -2.14
N ARG A 111 4.19 -11.14 -2.97
CA ARG A 111 4.34 -11.00 -4.42
C ARG A 111 4.33 -9.51 -4.80
N PRO A 112 5.37 -8.98 -5.45
CA PRO A 112 5.35 -7.61 -5.95
C PRO A 112 4.28 -7.43 -7.04
N GLY A 113 3.68 -6.24 -7.10
CA GLY A 113 2.84 -5.83 -8.23
C GLY A 113 3.66 -5.08 -9.28
N ILE A 114 3.05 -4.80 -10.43
CA ILE A 114 3.70 -3.95 -11.44
C ILE A 114 3.93 -2.53 -10.92
N GLY A 115 3.03 -2.03 -10.06
CA GLY A 115 3.19 -0.76 -9.35
C GLY A 115 4.39 -0.75 -8.41
N THR A 116 4.74 -1.90 -7.83
CA THR A 116 5.90 -2.04 -6.93
C THR A 116 7.21 -1.84 -7.69
N ILE A 117 7.36 -2.47 -8.85
CA ILE A 117 8.56 -2.34 -9.69
C ILE A 117 8.63 -0.95 -10.30
N ALA A 118 7.51 -0.44 -10.81
CA ALA A 118 7.43 0.91 -11.36
C ALA A 118 7.79 1.96 -10.31
N ASN A 119 7.32 1.81 -9.06
CA ASN A 119 7.64 2.70 -7.96
C ASN A 119 9.15 2.75 -7.69
N ALA A 120 9.79 1.58 -7.58
CA ALA A 120 11.22 1.47 -7.34
C ALA A 120 12.05 2.21 -8.41
N LEU A 121 11.68 2.08 -9.68
CA LEU A 121 12.44 2.63 -10.81
C LEU A 121 12.12 4.10 -11.09
N ILE A 122 10.84 4.43 -11.23
CA ILE A 122 10.40 5.76 -11.71
C ILE A 122 10.71 6.84 -10.69
N ILE A 123 10.53 6.57 -9.38
CA ILE A 123 10.83 7.55 -8.34
C ILE A 123 12.31 7.94 -8.40
N GLY A 124 13.22 6.97 -8.47
CA GLY A 124 14.66 7.23 -8.55
C GLY A 124 15.03 8.04 -9.79
N VAL A 125 14.59 7.59 -10.97
CA VAL A 125 14.87 8.27 -12.25
C VAL A 125 14.33 9.70 -12.27
N THR A 126 13.09 9.90 -11.83
CA THR A 126 12.49 11.23 -11.79
C THR A 126 13.17 12.13 -10.76
N THR A 127 13.60 11.59 -9.61
CA THR A 127 14.34 12.36 -8.61
C THR A 127 15.63 12.94 -9.19
N ASP A 128 16.45 12.11 -9.86
CA ASP A 128 17.69 12.59 -10.50
C ASP A 128 17.40 13.58 -11.64
N ALA A 129 16.37 13.32 -12.46
CA ALA A 129 15.99 14.22 -13.52
C ALA A 129 15.54 15.60 -13.01
N VAL A 130 14.80 15.66 -11.91
CA VAL A 130 14.38 16.94 -11.32
C VAL A 130 15.54 17.62 -10.59
N LEU A 131 16.42 16.87 -9.93
CA LEU A 131 17.63 17.43 -9.33
C LEU A 131 18.59 18.01 -10.38
N SER A 132 18.68 17.46 -11.59
CA SER A 132 19.51 18.05 -12.65
C SER A 132 18.92 19.34 -13.21
N LEU A 133 17.59 19.50 -13.17
CA LEU A 133 16.88 20.70 -13.64
C LEU A 133 16.76 21.80 -12.58
N VAL A 134 16.62 21.43 -11.30
CA VAL A 134 16.47 22.36 -10.19
C VAL A 134 17.80 22.49 -9.47
N PRO A 135 18.53 23.62 -9.58
CA PRO A 135 19.83 23.79 -8.92
C PRO A 135 19.70 23.93 -7.39
N PRO A 136 20.78 23.69 -6.62
CA PRO A 136 20.83 24.02 -5.21
C PRO A 136 20.55 25.51 -4.98
N THR A 137 19.85 25.84 -3.89
CA THR A 137 19.58 27.22 -3.50
C THR A 137 19.96 27.47 -2.05
N SER A 138 20.54 28.64 -1.77
CA SER A 138 20.78 29.16 -0.41
C SER A 138 19.63 30.03 0.10
N SER A 139 18.72 30.46 -0.79
CA SER A 139 17.64 31.38 -0.43
C SER A 139 16.54 30.68 0.34
N LEU A 140 16.30 31.12 1.58
CA LEU A 140 15.22 30.61 2.42
C LEU A 140 13.83 30.79 1.77
N TRP A 141 13.65 31.88 1.02
CA TRP A 141 12.43 32.18 0.27
C TRP A 141 12.08 31.14 -0.79
N LEU A 142 13.08 30.41 -1.32
CA LEU A 142 12.85 29.29 -2.24
C LEU A 142 12.75 27.95 -1.49
N ARG A 143 13.53 27.79 -0.42
CA ARG A 143 13.54 26.55 0.39
C ARG A 143 12.18 26.27 1.05
N ILE A 144 11.51 27.30 1.56
CA ILE A 144 10.20 27.14 2.22
C ILE A 144 9.15 26.62 1.22
N PRO A 145 8.91 27.25 0.05
CA PRO A 145 8.02 26.70 -0.98
C PRO A 145 8.42 25.30 -1.43
N TYR A 146 9.71 25.01 -1.63
CA TYR A 146 10.15 23.66 -2.00
C TYR A 146 9.75 22.61 -0.97
N LEU A 147 9.90 22.93 0.33
CA LEU A 147 9.49 22.04 1.40
C LEU A 147 7.96 21.86 1.42
N VAL A 148 7.19 22.95 1.37
CA VAL A 148 5.71 22.89 1.45
C VAL A 148 5.12 22.16 0.25
N ILE A 149 5.55 22.51 -0.97
CA ILE A 149 5.16 21.82 -2.21
C ILE A 149 5.63 20.37 -2.16
N GLY A 150 6.83 20.12 -1.65
CA GLY A 150 7.38 18.80 -1.41
C GLY A 150 6.44 17.95 -0.56
N ILE A 151 6.11 18.38 0.66
CA ILE A 151 5.26 17.62 1.59
C ILE A 151 3.85 17.39 1.03
N VAL A 152 3.17 18.45 0.56
CA VAL A 152 1.80 18.36 0.06
C VAL A 152 1.74 17.55 -1.23
N GLY A 153 2.67 17.80 -2.15
CA GLY A 153 2.78 17.07 -3.40
C GLY A 153 3.13 15.61 -3.18
N ASN A 154 3.98 15.28 -2.19
CA ASN A 154 4.32 13.92 -1.85
C ASN A 154 3.11 13.14 -1.30
N ALA A 155 2.26 13.79 -0.50
CA ALA A 155 1.00 13.20 -0.06
C ALA A 155 0.03 12.94 -1.23
N LEU A 156 -0.08 13.89 -2.16
CA LEU A 156 -0.89 13.75 -3.38
C LEU A 156 -0.36 12.62 -4.28
N ALA A 157 0.95 12.57 -4.49
CA ALA A 157 1.64 11.51 -5.22
C ALA A 157 1.37 10.14 -4.60
N GLY A 158 1.49 10.05 -3.26
CA GLY A 158 1.15 8.88 -2.47
C GLY A 158 -0.28 8.40 -2.72
N ALA A 159 -1.25 9.32 -2.61
CA ALA A 159 -2.65 9.00 -2.84
C ALA A 159 -2.91 8.53 -4.29
N LEU A 160 -2.27 9.13 -5.29
CA LEU A 160 -2.40 8.74 -6.70
C LEU A 160 -1.86 7.33 -6.94
N TYR A 161 -0.61 7.06 -6.54
CA TYR A 161 0.02 5.78 -6.86
C TYR A 161 -0.59 4.63 -6.04
N ILE A 162 -0.85 4.83 -4.74
CA ILE A 162 -1.51 3.81 -3.89
C ILE A 162 -2.95 3.60 -4.40
N GLY A 163 -3.64 4.70 -4.71
CA GLY A 163 -5.01 4.69 -5.21
C GLY A 163 -5.18 3.95 -6.55
N ALA A 164 -4.12 3.81 -7.35
CA ALA A 164 -4.15 3.06 -8.60
C ALA A 164 -4.39 1.55 -8.39
N GLY A 165 -4.03 1.01 -7.22
CA GLY A 165 -4.27 -0.38 -6.85
C GLY A 165 -3.46 -1.40 -7.68
N LEU A 166 -2.27 -1.01 -8.16
CA LEU A 166 -1.40 -1.86 -8.99
C LEU A 166 -0.24 -2.52 -8.20
N GLY A 167 -0.32 -2.47 -6.88
CA GLY A 167 0.69 -2.98 -5.95
C GLY A 167 1.30 -1.87 -5.08
N PRO A 168 1.64 -2.15 -3.82
CA PRO A 168 2.27 -1.17 -2.93
C PRO A 168 3.73 -0.88 -3.33
N GLY A 169 4.30 0.24 -2.87
CA GLY A 169 5.74 0.47 -2.98
C GLY A 169 6.55 -0.52 -2.13
N PRO A 170 7.86 -0.68 -2.39
CA PRO A 170 8.73 -1.59 -1.64
C PRO A 170 8.64 -1.41 -0.11
N ARG A 171 8.69 -0.15 0.36
CA ARG A 171 8.51 0.22 1.77
C ARG A 171 7.15 -0.21 2.32
N ASP A 172 6.07 0.10 1.61
CA ASP A 172 4.71 -0.14 2.10
C ASP A 172 4.39 -1.63 2.13
N GLY A 173 4.89 -2.39 1.17
CA GLY A 173 4.75 -3.85 1.21
C GLY A 173 5.63 -4.49 2.29
N LEU A 174 6.82 -3.97 2.59
CA LEU A 174 7.61 -4.44 3.74
C LEU A 174 6.81 -4.32 5.04
N MET A 175 6.21 -3.15 5.28
CA MET A 175 5.35 -2.92 6.45
C MET A 175 4.17 -3.90 6.49
N THR A 176 3.40 -4.00 5.40
CA THR A 176 2.23 -4.90 5.36
C THR A 176 2.61 -6.37 5.42
N GLY A 177 3.81 -6.74 4.97
CA GLY A 177 4.33 -8.11 4.97
C GLY A 177 4.72 -8.59 6.35
N ILE A 178 5.39 -7.73 7.11
CA ILE A 178 5.71 -8.01 8.52
C ILE A 178 4.41 -8.19 9.32
N VAL A 179 3.43 -7.31 9.12
CA VAL A 179 2.12 -7.41 9.79
C VAL A 179 1.36 -8.67 9.34
N ALA A 180 1.40 -9.02 8.06
CA ALA A 180 0.78 -10.25 7.55
C ALA A 180 1.41 -11.54 8.11
N ARG A 181 2.62 -11.45 8.68
CA ARG A 181 3.27 -12.53 9.45
C ARG A 181 2.90 -12.55 10.93
N GLY A 182 1.99 -11.68 11.37
CA GLY A 182 1.56 -11.60 12.77
C GLY A 182 2.52 -10.82 13.67
N ILE A 183 3.47 -10.08 13.11
CA ILE A 183 4.47 -9.34 13.87
C ILE A 183 3.95 -7.91 14.09
N GLY A 184 3.44 -7.64 15.30
CA GLY A 184 3.04 -6.30 15.74
C GLY A 184 1.83 -5.71 15.02
N SER A 185 1.48 -4.48 15.39
CA SER A 185 0.43 -3.70 14.72
C SER A 185 1.00 -2.89 13.56
N ILE A 186 0.14 -2.47 12.62
CA ILE A 186 0.52 -1.57 11.51
C ILE A 186 1.26 -0.34 12.03
N ARG A 187 0.74 0.29 13.10
CA ARG A 187 1.37 1.48 13.70
C ARG A 187 2.77 1.15 14.23
N LEU A 188 2.91 0.07 14.99
CA LEU A 188 4.19 -0.30 15.60
C LEU A 188 5.25 -0.59 14.53
N VAL A 189 4.93 -1.44 13.54
CA VAL A 189 5.85 -1.83 12.47
C VAL A 189 6.25 -0.62 11.61
N ARG A 190 5.28 0.23 11.27
CA ARG A 190 5.54 1.46 10.52
C ARG A 190 6.52 2.35 11.27
N THR A 191 6.22 2.66 12.53
CA THR A 191 7.04 3.54 13.35
C THR A 191 8.43 2.95 13.58
N SER A 192 8.56 1.65 13.84
CA SER A 192 9.88 1.03 14.05
C SER A 192 10.75 1.11 12.80
N ILE A 193 10.18 0.83 11.62
CA ILE A 193 10.90 0.94 10.35
C ILE A 193 11.31 2.38 10.09
N GLU A 194 10.36 3.33 10.17
CA GLU A 194 10.60 4.75 9.93
C GLU A 194 11.66 5.32 10.88
N VAL A 195 11.59 5.03 12.17
CA VAL A 195 12.59 5.48 13.15
C VAL A 195 13.96 4.85 12.87
N THR A 196 14.01 3.57 12.53
CA THR A 196 15.27 2.88 12.24
C THR A 196 15.98 3.50 11.05
N VAL A 197 15.29 3.66 9.92
CA VAL A 197 15.90 4.25 8.71
C VAL A 197 16.25 5.73 8.93
N LEU A 198 15.42 6.47 9.66
CA LEU A 198 15.71 7.86 10.02
C LEU A 198 17.00 7.97 10.84
N VAL A 199 17.15 7.15 11.88
CA VAL A 199 18.34 7.16 12.75
C VAL A 199 19.58 6.78 11.97
N ILE A 200 19.53 5.71 11.17
CA ILE A 200 20.66 5.29 10.34
C ILE A 200 21.03 6.40 9.35
N GLY A 201 20.04 6.94 8.63
CA GLY A 201 20.25 8.02 7.69
C GLY A 201 20.85 9.26 8.33
N TRP A 202 20.37 9.62 9.52
CA TRP A 202 20.87 10.78 10.24
C TRP A 202 22.33 10.60 10.69
N VAL A 203 22.68 9.41 11.20
CA VAL A 203 24.07 9.06 11.54
C VAL A 203 24.97 9.11 10.30
N LEU A 204 24.46 8.75 9.12
CA LEU A 204 25.17 8.87 7.85
C LEU A 204 25.25 10.32 7.32
N GLY A 205 24.71 11.31 8.03
CA GLY A 205 24.74 12.72 7.62
C GLY A 205 23.52 13.16 6.80
N GLY A 206 22.47 12.34 6.74
CA GLY A 206 21.19 12.69 6.14
C GLY A 206 20.55 13.92 6.79
N THR A 207 19.89 14.76 5.99
CA THR A 207 19.33 16.04 6.45
C THR A 207 18.08 15.86 7.30
N VAL A 208 18.24 16.00 8.62
CA VAL A 208 17.13 16.06 9.58
C VAL A 208 16.90 17.51 10.00
N GLY A 209 15.64 17.95 9.99
CA GLY A 209 15.30 19.33 10.36
C GLY A 209 13.81 19.55 10.58
N LEU A 210 13.39 20.82 10.55
CA LEU A 210 11.99 21.21 10.70
C LEU A 210 11.09 20.51 9.67
N GLY A 211 11.57 20.35 8.44
CA GLY A 211 10.88 19.61 7.38
C GLY A 211 10.59 18.16 7.73
N THR A 212 11.51 17.49 8.44
CA THR A 212 11.31 16.11 8.91
C THR A 212 10.17 16.02 9.92
N VAL A 213 10.12 16.96 10.86
CA VAL A 213 9.05 17.04 11.86
C VAL A 213 7.71 17.34 11.20
N LEU A 214 7.68 18.35 10.31
CA LEU A 214 6.49 18.73 9.55
C LEU A 214 5.98 17.58 8.68
N TYR A 215 6.87 16.84 8.03
CA TYR A 215 6.50 15.66 7.25
C TYR A 215 5.89 14.59 8.17
N ALA A 216 6.55 14.25 9.29
CA ALA A 216 6.08 13.21 10.20
C ALA A 216 4.67 13.48 10.74
N VAL A 217 4.36 14.73 11.08
CA VAL A 217 3.03 15.12 11.58
C VAL A 217 2.01 15.33 10.46
N GLY A 218 2.43 15.83 9.30
CA GLY A 218 1.55 16.25 8.20
C GLY A 218 1.17 15.13 7.25
N ILE A 219 2.08 14.19 6.97
CA ILE A 219 1.86 13.19 5.92
C ILE A 219 0.67 12.27 6.21
N GLY A 220 0.47 11.89 7.47
CA GLY A 220 -0.62 11.01 7.90
C GLY A 220 -2.01 11.61 7.63
N PRO A 221 -2.32 12.80 8.19
CA PRO A 221 -3.57 13.52 7.92
C PRO A 221 -3.78 13.80 6.42
N LEU A 222 -2.75 14.25 5.69
CA LEU A 222 -2.86 14.54 4.26
C LEU A 222 -3.24 13.28 3.45
N LEU A 223 -2.55 12.16 3.68
CA LEU A 223 -2.89 10.89 3.03
C LEU A 223 -4.28 10.39 3.42
N HIS A 224 -4.71 10.60 4.67
CA HIS A 224 -6.05 10.20 5.12
C HIS A 224 -7.15 10.91 4.32
N VAL A 225 -6.95 12.19 3.99
CA VAL A 225 -7.91 12.98 3.20
C VAL A 225 -7.82 12.65 1.70
N LEU A 226 -6.60 12.51 1.16
CA LEU A 226 -6.40 12.36 -0.29
C LEU A 226 -6.66 10.94 -0.80
N LEU A 227 -6.30 9.92 -0.02
CA LEU A 227 -6.38 8.53 -0.50
C LEU A 227 -7.80 8.08 -0.89
N PRO A 228 -8.88 8.38 -0.14
CA PRO A 228 -10.24 8.04 -0.53
C PRO A 228 -10.67 8.65 -1.88
N VAL A 229 -10.17 9.85 -2.20
CA VAL A 229 -10.50 10.58 -3.44
C VAL A 229 -9.92 9.88 -4.68
N PHE A 230 -8.68 9.39 -4.57
CA PHE A 230 -7.96 8.77 -5.68
C PHE A 230 -8.04 7.24 -5.71
N ARG A 231 -8.70 6.61 -4.75
CA ARG A 231 -8.79 5.14 -4.68
C ARG A 231 -9.69 4.58 -5.79
N LEU A 232 -9.10 3.82 -6.69
CA LEU A 232 -9.79 3.02 -7.70
C LEU A 232 -10.18 1.67 -7.10
N ARG A 233 -11.41 1.58 -6.58
CA ARG A 233 -11.99 0.32 -6.06
C ARG A 233 -11.98 -0.79 -7.11
N ALA A 234 -11.74 -2.02 -6.67
CA ALA A 234 -11.91 -3.18 -7.52
C ALA A 234 -13.41 -3.44 -7.78
N PRO A 235 -13.79 -4.02 -8.93
CA PRO A 235 -15.18 -4.41 -9.19
C PRO A 235 -15.65 -5.40 -8.12
N GLY A 236 -16.75 -5.08 -7.42
CA GLY A 236 -17.34 -5.92 -6.39
C GLY A 236 -17.00 -5.54 -4.93
N GLU A 237 -16.15 -4.53 -4.70
CA GLU A 237 -15.92 -4.02 -3.34
C GLU A 237 -17.11 -3.14 -2.90
N ALA A 238 -17.98 -3.70 -2.05
CA ALA A 238 -19.10 -2.98 -1.46
C ALA A 238 -18.60 -1.73 -0.71
N PRO A 239 -19.39 -0.64 -0.65
CA PRO A 239 -19.05 0.51 0.20
C PRO A 239 -18.78 0.03 1.62
N ALA A 240 -17.67 0.46 2.22
CA ALA A 240 -17.43 0.19 3.64
C ALA A 240 -18.60 0.77 4.44
N VAL A 241 -19.50 -0.09 4.91
CA VAL A 241 -20.56 0.29 5.83
C VAL A 241 -19.86 0.74 7.11
N PRO A 242 -20.10 1.98 7.60
CA PRO A 242 -19.55 2.43 8.86
C PRO A 242 -19.86 1.40 9.94
N ALA A 243 -18.85 0.98 10.70
CA ALA A 243 -19.03 -0.02 11.75
C ALA A 243 -20.14 0.45 12.72
N PRO A 244 -21.12 -0.40 13.05
CA PRO A 244 -22.17 -0.05 14.00
C PRO A 244 -21.54 0.43 15.32
N PRO A 245 -22.07 1.49 15.94
CA PRO A 245 -21.54 1.97 17.21
C PRO A 245 -21.55 0.83 18.25
N ALA A 246 -20.46 0.71 18.99
CA ALA A 246 -20.25 -0.37 19.95
C ALA A 246 -21.45 -0.47 20.92
N PRO A 247 -21.92 -1.70 21.24
CA PRO A 247 -23.05 -1.89 22.13
C PRO A 247 -22.76 -1.24 23.48
N ARG A 248 -23.65 -0.33 23.91
CA ARG A 248 -23.55 0.35 25.21
C ARG A 248 -23.44 -0.71 26.32
N PRO A 249 -22.52 -0.54 27.29
CA PRO A 249 -22.40 -1.49 28.39
C PRO A 249 -23.73 -1.58 29.14
N ARG A 250 -24.29 -2.79 29.20
CA ARG A 250 -25.49 -3.09 30.00
C ARG A 250 -25.22 -2.65 31.43
N ARG A 251 -25.88 -1.59 31.89
CA ARG A 251 -25.92 -1.23 33.31
C ARG A 251 -26.41 -2.47 34.08
N ARG A 252 -25.51 -3.12 34.82
CA ARG A 252 -25.90 -4.11 35.83
C ARG A 252 -26.85 -3.39 36.79
N ARG A 253 -28.14 -3.73 36.73
CA ARG A 253 -29.09 -3.40 37.80
C ARG A 253 -28.52 -4.03 39.08
N ARG A 254 -27.96 -3.18 39.95
CA ARG A 254 -27.66 -3.56 41.33
C ARG A 254 -29.03 -3.77 41.98
N ASN A 255 -29.48 -5.02 42.08
CA ASN A 255 -30.54 -5.38 43.00
C ASN A 255 -30.01 -5.06 44.40
N ARG A 256 -30.48 -3.96 44.99
CA ARG A 256 -30.45 -3.76 46.43
C ARG A 256 -31.63 -4.56 46.97
N SER A 257 -31.35 -5.77 47.46
CA SER A 257 -32.22 -6.46 48.39
C SER A 257 -31.99 -5.85 49.77
N SER A 258 -33.09 -5.32 50.31
CA SER A 258 -33.50 -5.10 51.70
C SER A 258 -32.45 -5.06 52.80
#